data_AF-A0A3B9MEV6-F1
#
_entry.id   AF-A0A3B9MEV6-F1
#
_cell.length_a   1.000
_cell.length_b   1.000
_cell.length_c   1.000
_cell.angle_alpha   90.00
_cell.angle_beta   90.00
_cell.angle_gamma   90.00
#
_symmetry.space_group_name_H-M   'P 1'
#
loop_
_entity.id
_entity.type
_entity.pdbx_description
1 polymer ?
#
loop_
_entity_poly.entity_id
_entity_poly.type
_entity_poly.pdbx_seq_one_letter_code
_entity_poly.pdbx_strand_id
1 'polypeptide(L)'
;MKVPLSLFAYSLIHLPNGFWWGFVASLLATFVVLVFGWLGRGSRRVLKMYGRFSLAGIWIGTCKLPNYPPDVEAIEIYRLALSGEHVSFKFFNYRPDRREVLKYLGAGVCRGHLLSSFYYIPDSDSSESGVFAVRKRGEILKGVYAQYDLRADETLKVSPENFSLMRTKIPFWRRVKMVLGRQPYCSYNDVKDLYDAALAKHQPRGASAVEAGSQSLT
;
A
#
# COMPACT_ATOMS: atom_id res chain seq x y z
N MET A 1 -76.21 -24.64 41.70
CA MET A 1 -75.56 -23.40 41.23
C MET A 1 -74.59 -23.76 40.11
N LYS A 2 -74.92 -23.44 38.85
CA LYS A 2 -74.06 -23.65 37.68
C LYS A 2 -73.57 -22.28 37.23
N VAL A 3 -72.26 -22.08 37.17
CA VAL A 3 -71.63 -20.88 36.62
C VAL A 3 -71.66 -21.00 35.09
N PRO A 4 -72.17 -20.01 34.32
CA PRO A 4 -72.08 -20.07 32.88
C PRO A 4 -70.65 -19.67 32.46
N LEU A 5 -69.96 -20.63 31.86
CA LEU A 5 -68.65 -20.50 31.25
C LEU A 5 -68.84 -19.99 29.82
N SER A 6 -68.92 -18.68 29.60
CA SER A 6 -68.90 -18.13 28.24
C SER A 6 -68.56 -16.65 28.22
N LEU A 7 -67.28 -16.30 28.26
CA LEU A 7 -66.76 -15.00 27.81
C LEU A 7 -65.28 -15.14 27.42
N PHE A 8 -65.00 -15.97 26.42
CA PHE A 8 -63.83 -15.79 25.56
C PHE A 8 -64.35 -15.74 24.14
N ALA A 9 -64.88 -14.57 23.77
CA ALA A 9 -65.03 -14.20 22.38
C ALA A 9 -63.62 -14.12 21.80
N TYR A 10 -63.17 -15.21 21.17
CA TYR A 10 -62.08 -15.17 20.23
C TYR A 10 -62.49 -14.20 19.12
N SER A 11 -62.04 -12.95 19.22
CA SER A 11 -61.95 -12.08 18.06
C SER A 11 -60.99 -12.76 17.10
N LEU A 12 -61.56 -13.48 16.12
CA LEU A 12 -60.83 -13.92 14.94
C LEU A 12 -60.30 -12.64 14.28
N ILE A 13 -59.04 -12.31 14.55
CA ILE A 13 -58.35 -11.22 13.88
C ILE A 13 -58.27 -11.65 12.42
N HIS A 14 -59.18 -11.13 11.60
CA HIS A 14 -59.15 -11.31 10.15
C HIS A 14 -57.95 -10.55 9.61
N LEU A 15 -56.82 -11.25 9.51
CA LEU A 15 -55.63 -10.73 8.84
C LEU A 15 -55.93 -10.69 7.34
N PRO A 16 -55.77 -9.53 6.67
CA PRO A 16 -56.04 -9.41 5.24
C PRO A 16 -55.12 -10.34 4.44
N ASN A 17 -55.66 -10.93 3.38
CA ASN A 17 -54.89 -11.76 2.45
C ASN A 17 -53.71 -10.95 1.90
N GLY A 18 -52.48 -11.33 2.30
CA GLY A 18 -51.25 -10.61 1.95
C GLY A 18 -50.43 -10.11 3.15
N PHE A 19 -51.02 -10.01 4.36
CA PHE A 19 -50.29 -9.57 5.56
C PHE A 19 -49.09 -10.48 5.87
N TRP A 20 -49.29 -11.80 5.83
CA TRP A 20 -48.23 -12.79 6.04
C TRP A 20 -47.12 -12.71 5.00
N TRP A 21 -47.46 -12.42 3.74
CA TRP A 21 -46.48 -12.21 2.69
C TRP A 21 -45.64 -10.95 2.91
N GLY A 22 -46.25 -9.87 3.38
CA GLY A 22 -45.52 -8.65 3.78
C GLY A 22 -44.57 -8.88 4.96
N PHE A 23 -45.02 -9.63 5.96
CA PHE A 23 -44.20 -9.99 7.13
C PHE A 23 -43.01 -10.89 6.74
N VAL A 24 -43.26 -11.92 5.93
CA VAL A 24 -42.20 -12.82 5.43
C VAL A 24 -41.21 -12.07 4.53
N ALA A 25 -41.69 -11.18 3.65
CA ALA A 25 -40.83 -10.36 2.81
C ALA A 25 -39.95 -9.40 3.64
N SER A 26 -40.50 -8.80 4.70
CA SER A 26 -39.74 -7.92 5.61
C SER A 26 -38.66 -8.69 6.38
N LEU A 27 -38.97 -9.90 6.86
CA LEU A 27 -38.00 -10.79 7.51
C LEU A 27 -36.88 -11.20 6.56
N LEU A 28 -37.22 -11.59 5.32
CA LEU A 28 -36.25 -11.92 4.27
C LEU A 28 -35.36 -10.73 3.92
N ALA A 29 -35.93 -9.54 3.72
CA ALA A 29 -35.16 -8.34 3.43
C ALA A 29 -34.20 -7.98 4.57
N THR A 30 -34.65 -8.09 5.83
CA THR A 30 -33.81 -7.84 7.00
C THR A 30 -32.69 -8.86 7.11
N PHE A 31 -32.99 -10.14 6.89
CA PHE A 31 -31.99 -11.20 6.87
C PHE A 31 -30.94 -10.99 5.76
N VAL A 32 -31.37 -10.64 4.55
CA VAL A 32 -30.48 -10.28 3.43
C VAL A 32 -29.58 -9.11 3.82
N VAL A 33 -30.14 -8.00 4.33
CA VAL A 33 -29.35 -6.83 4.73
C VAL A 33 -28.33 -7.19 5.83
N LEU A 34 -28.72 -8.00 6.81
CA LEU A 34 -27.82 -8.44 7.89
C LEU A 34 -26.71 -9.35 7.39
N VAL A 35 -27.04 -10.34 6.56
CA VAL A 35 -26.08 -11.31 6.00
C VAL A 35 -25.12 -10.60 5.05
N PHE A 36 -25.60 -9.82 4.07
CA PHE A 36 -24.74 -9.07 3.16
C PHE A 36 -23.97 -7.95 3.88
N GLY A 37 -24.55 -7.31 4.90
CA GLY A 37 -23.87 -6.33 5.73
C GLY A 37 -22.77 -6.93 6.60
N TRP A 38 -22.95 -8.18 7.07
CA TRP A 38 -21.94 -8.92 7.82
C TRP A 38 -20.83 -9.45 6.91
N LEU A 39 -21.18 -10.08 5.79
CA LEU A 39 -20.25 -10.51 4.73
C LEU A 39 -19.44 -9.32 4.18
N GLY A 40 -20.08 -8.17 3.95
CA GLY A 40 -19.42 -6.95 3.50
C GLY A 40 -18.44 -6.37 4.52
N ARG A 41 -18.74 -6.46 5.83
CA ARG A 41 -17.82 -6.02 6.89
C ARG A 41 -16.69 -7.01 7.12
N GLY A 42 -16.97 -8.31 7.10
CA GLY A 42 -15.99 -9.38 7.22
C GLY A 42 -14.99 -9.38 6.06
N SER A 43 -15.49 -9.34 4.83
CA SER A 43 -14.67 -9.25 3.62
C SER A 43 -13.79 -7.99 3.63
N ARG A 44 -14.30 -6.82 4.02
CA ARG A 44 -13.48 -5.60 4.16
C ARG A 44 -12.36 -5.74 5.20
N ARG A 45 -12.59 -6.44 6.32
CA ARG A 45 -11.54 -6.69 7.32
C ARG A 45 -10.48 -7.65 6.78
N VAL A 46 -10.89 -8.72 6.11
CA VAL A 46 -10.00 -9.70 5.47
C VAL A 46 -9.18 -9.01 4.36
N LEU A 47 -9.80 -8.25 3.48
CA LEU A 47 -9.12 -7.43 2.46
C LEU A 47 -8.14 -6.42 3.07
N LYS A 48 -8.48 -5.79 4.20
CA LYS A 48 -7.54 -4.90 4.92
C LYS A 48 -6.36 -5.66 5.51
N MET A 49 -6.57 -6.85 6.06
CA MET A 49 -5.49 -7.72 6.56
C MET A 49 -4.59 -8.21 5.43
N TYR A 50 -5.16 -8.80 4.37
CA TYR A 50 -4.43 -9.17 3.15
C TYR A 50 -3.66 -7.98 2.58
N GLY A 51 -4.28 -6.80 2.57
CA GLY A 51 -3.62 -5.55 2.25
C GLY A 51 -2.34 -5.38 3.06
N ARG A 52 -2.42 -5.37 4.40
CA ARG A 52 -1.28 -5.20 5.31
C ARG A 52 -0.16 -6.25 5.16
N PHE A 53 -0.50 -7.50 4.91
CA PHE A 53 0.49 -8.57 4.76
C PHE A 53 1.08 -8.67 3.34
N SER A 54 0.33 -8.26 2.33
CA SER A 54 0.77 -8.26 0.94
C SER A 54 1.80 -7.17 0.65
N LEU A 55 2.76 -7.47 -0.21
CA LEU A 55 3.66 -6.49 -0.82
C LEU A 55 2.95 -5.62 -1.88
N ALA A 56 1.78 -6.04 -2.38
CA ALA A 56 1.15 -5.39 -3.53
C ALA A 56 0.60 -4.03 -3.11
N GLY A 57 0.94 -2.97 -3.82
CA GLY A 57 0.51 -1.63 -3.48
C GLY A 57 1.57 -0.60 -3.80
N ILE A 58 1.48 0.53 -3.12
CA ILE A 58 2.29 1.70 -3.41
C ILE A 58 3.25 1.94 -2.26
N TRP A 59 4.50 2.09 -2.62
CA TRP A 59 5.60 2.26 -1.70
C TRP A 59 6.40 3.50 -2.09
N ILE A 60 6.94 4.19 -1.11
CA ILE A 60 7.74 5.41 -1.32
C ILE A 60 8.94 5.38 -0.41
N GLY A 61 10.08 5.81 -0.91
CA GLY A 61 11.29 5.94 -0.11
C GLY A 61 12.32 6.78 -0.80
N THR A 62 13.43 7.00 -0.12
CA THR A 62 14.57 7.71 -0.67
C THR A 62 15.64 6.73 -1.15
N CYS A 63 16.40 7.19 -2.13
CA CYS A 63 17.51 6.46 -2.70
C CYS A 63 18.68 7.43 -2.87
N LYS A 64 19.82 7.06 -2.27
CA LYS A 64 21.09 7.73 -2.45
C LYS A 64 22.04 6.77 -3.13
N LEU A 65 22.50 7.13 -4.32
CA LEU A 65 23.44 6.35 -5.10
C LEU A 65 24.77 7.10 -5.25
N PRO A 66 25.91 6.38 -5.27
CA PRO A 66 27.20 7.00 -5.53
C PRO A 66 27.30 7.76 -6.87
N ASN A 67 26.46 7.41 -7.86
CA ASN A 67 26.45 8.08 -9.18
C ASN A 67 25.62 9.37 -9.19
N TYR A 68 24.90 9.68 -8.13
CA TYR A 68 24.25 10.98 -8.00
C TYR A 68 25.28 12.01 -7.56
N PRO A 69 25.09 13.30 -7.89
CA PRO A 69 25.94 14.35 -7.33
C PRO A 69 25.97 14.26 -5.80
N PRO A 70 27.06 14.70 -5.15
CA PRO A 70 27.15 14.74 -3.69
C PRO A 70 25.90 15.42 -3.12
N ASP A 71 25.34 14.84 -2.07
CA ASP A 71 24.14 15.34 -1.37
C ASP A 71 22.82 15.31 -2.14
N VAL A 72 22.78 14.69 -3.33
CA VAL A 72 21.52 14.45 -4.04
C VAL A 72 20.88 13.16 -3.56
N GLU A 73 19.73 13.31 -2.90
CA GLU A 73 18.83 12.23 -2.53
C GLU A 73 17.64 12.21 -3.48
N ALA A 74 17.42 11.09 -4.17
CA ALA A 74 16.23 10.90 -4.99
C ALA A 74 15.09 10.34 -4.16
N ILE A 75 13.85 10.66 -4.53
CA ILE A 75 12.65 10.02 -3.98
C ILE A 75 12.05 9.12 -5.04
N GLU A 76 11.77 7.88 -4.65
CA GLU A 76 11.23 6.87 -5.55
C GLU A 76 9.84 6.44 -5.10
N ILE A 77 8.90 6.39 -6.04
CA ILE A 77 7.55 5.86 -5.81
C ILE A 77 7.30 4.61 -6.64
N TYR A 78 7.06 3.52 -5.94
CA TYR A 78 6.89 2.18 -6.48
C TYR A 78 5.42 1.79 -6.53
N ARG A 79 5.04 1.06 -7.57
CA ARG A 79 3.82 0.25 -7.62
C ARG A 79 4.21 -1.20 -7.77
N LEU A 80 4.01 -1.99 -6.72
CA LEU A 80 4.24 -3.44 -6.70
C LEU A 80 2.92 -4.17 -6.98
N ALA A 81 2.99 -5.17 -7.84
CA ALA A 81 1.93 -6.13 -8.10
C ALA A 81 2.46 -7.55 -7.88
N LEU A 82 1.64 -8.43 -7.30
CA LEU A 82 1.99 -9.82 -7.03
C LEU A 82 1.14 -10.76 -7.88
N SER A 83 1.78 -11.83 -8.36
CA SER A 83 1.14 -13.01 -8.94
C SER A 83 1.83 -14.25 -8.40
N GLY A 84 1.22 -14.90 -7.40
CA GLY A 84 1.89 -15.95 -6.63
C GLY A 84 3.15 -15.42 -5.93
N GLU A 85 4.28 -16.10 -6.13
CA GLU A 85 5.60 -15.65 -5.65
C GLU A 85 6.23 -14.56 -6.53
N HIS A 86 5.71 -14.32 -7.72
CA HIS A 86 6.28 -13.34 -8.63
C HIS A 86 5.84 -11.92 -8.28
N VAL A 87 6.77 -10.99 -8.35
CA VAL A 87 6.52 -9.56 -8.19
C VAL A 87 6.85 -8.87 -9.49
N SER A 88 5.93 -8.07 -10.00
CA SER A 88 6.20 -7.09 -11.04
C SER A 88 6.02 -5.71 -10.46
N PHE A 89 6.85 -4.77 -10.87
CA PHE A 89 6.75 -3.41 -10.38
C PHE A 89 7.17 -2.39 -11.43
N LYS A 90 6.72 -1.17 -11.19
CA LYS A 90 7.15 0.03 -11.88
C LYS A 90 7.44 1.07 -10.83
N PHE A 91 8.48 1.84 -11.01
CA PHE A 91 8.73 2.97 -10.13
C PHE A 91 9.16 4.20 -10.91
N PHE A 92 8.99 5.34 -10.26
CA PHE A 92 9.34 6.65 -10.79
C PHE A 92 10.32 7.28 -9.83
N ASN A 93 11.48 7.65 -10.34
CA ASN A 93 12.58 8.27 -9.62
C ASN A 93 12.52 9.78 -9.83
N TYR A 94 12.40 10.52 -8.73
CA TYR A 94 12.31 11.96 -8.69
C TYR A 94 13.59 12.51 -8.08
N ARG A 95 14.32 13.29 -8.84
CA ARG A 95 15.55 13.94 -8.41
C ARG A 95 15.33 15.45 -8.25
N PRO A 96 15.92 16.09 -7.24
CA PRO A 96 15.81 17.53 -7.07
C PRO A 96 16.60 18.32 -8.13
N ASP A 97 17.68 17.74 -8.66
CA ASP A 97 18.57 18.36 -9.64
C ASP A 97 18.10 18.19 -11.10
N ARG A 98 17.12 17.33 -11.35
CA ARG A 98 16.57 17.06 -12.69
C ARG A 98 15.08 17.30 -12.73
N ARG A 99 14.60 17.93 -13.80
CA ARG A 99 13.15 18.08 -14.04
C ARG A 99 12.51 16.80 -14.57
N GLU A 100 13.29 15.98 -15.25
CA GLU A 100 12.81 14.74 -15.83
C GLU A 100 12.58 13.67 -14.76
N VAL A 101 11.45 12.98 -14.85
CA VAL A 101 11.10 11.87 -13.97
C VAL A 101 11.47 10.58 -14.68
N LEU A 102 12.45 9.86 -14.15
CA LEU A 102 12.87 8.59 -14.73
C LEU A 102 11.89 7.50 -14.32
N LYS A 103 11.51 6.65 -15.29
CA LYS A 103 10.61 5.52 -15.09
C LYS A 103 11.39 4.23 -15.24
N TYR A 104 11.24 3.35 -14.27
CA TYR A 104 11.85 2.03 -14.27
C TYR A 104 10.76 0.95 -14.26
N LEU A 105 11.07 -0.16 -14.90
CA LEU A 105 10.30 -1.40 -14.83
C LEU A 105 11.15 -2.45 -14.12
N GLY A 106 10.51 -3.36 -13.40
CA GLY A 106 11.25 -4.45 -12.79
C GLY A 106 10.38 -5.63 -12.45
N ALA A 107 11.06 -6.73 -12.18
CA ALA A 107 10.46 -7.98 -11.79
C ALA A 107 11.33 -8.67 -10.73
N GLY A 108 10.71 -9.58 -9.99
CA GLY A 108 11.40 -10.29 -8.93
C GLY A 108 10.56 -11.39 -8.34
N VAL A 109 11.06 -11.93 -7.23
CA VAL A 109 10.44 -13.02 -6.50
C VAL A 109 10.32 -12.62 -5.04
N CYS A 110 9.14 -12.88 -4.47
CA CYS A 110 8.86 -12.75 -3.06
C CYS A 110 8.73 -14.14 -2.43
N ARG A 111 9.63 -14.47 -1.51
CA ARG A 111 9.55 -15.70 -0.69
C ARG A 111 9.50 -15.33 0.78
N GLY A 112 8.40 -15.70 1.43
CA GLY A 112 8.12 -15.35 2.83
C GLY A 112 8.07 -13.83 3.04
N HIS A 113 9.11 -13.28 3.65
CA HIS A 113 9.23 -11.84 3.92
C HIS A 113 10.35 -11.16 3.12
N LEU A 114 10.98 -11.87 2.19
CA LEU A 114 12.10 -11.39 1.38
C LEU A 114 11.63 -11.18 -0.06
N LEU A 115 11.96 -10.01 -0.61
CA LEU A 115 11.79 -9.67 -2.01
C LEU A 115 13.17 -9.46 -2.61
N SER A 116 13.46 -10.18 -3.69
CA SER A 116 14.66 -9.99 -4.52
C SER A 116 14.22 -9.67 -5.93
N SER A 117 14.79 -8.64 -6.53
CA SER A 117 14.34 -8.14 -7.83
C SER A 117 15.43 -7.45 -8.62
N PHE A 118 15.21 -7.40 -9.94
CA PHE A 118 15.95 -6.59 -10.88
C PHE A 118 15.04 -5.53 -11.51
N TYR A 119 15.63 -4.45 -11.99
CA TYR A 119 14.93 -3.36 -12.66
C TYR A 119 15.80 -2.71 -13.74
N TYR A 120 15.16 -1.98 -14.65
CA TYR A 120 15.80 -1.30 -15.77
C TYR A 120 14.93 -0.13 -16.28
N ILE A 121 15.54 0.81 -16.99
CA ILE A 121 14.80 1.85 -17.74
C ILE A 121 14.30 1.22 -19.05
N PRO A 122 13.00 1.29 -19.38
CA PRO A 122 12.43 0.71 -20.60
C PRO A 122 12.67 1.61 -21.82
N ASP A 123 13.92 2.00 -22.03
CA ASP A 123 14.40 2.80 -23.15
C ASP A 123 15.61 2.06 -23.75
N SER A 124 15.61 1.86 -25.07
CA SER A 124 16.66 1.09 -25.76
C SER A 124 18.02 1.77 -25.65
N ASP A 125 18.03 3.09 -25.50
CA ASP A 125 19.26 3.88 -25.43
C ASP A 125 19.75 4.04 -24.00
N SER A 126 18.97 3.59 -23.01
CA SER A 126 19.35 3.62 -21.60
C SER A 126 19.97 2.29 -21.18
N SER A 127 21.16 2.39 -20.60
CA SER A 127 21.90 1.25 -20.06
C SER A 127 21.77 1.19 -18.51
N GLU A 128 20.86 1.96 -17.91
CA GLU A 128 20.61 1.89 -16.48
C GLU A 128 19.79 0.64 -16.10
N SER A 129 20.42 -0.23 -15.30
CA SER A 129 19.77 -1.38 -14.69
C SER A 129 20.28 -1.60 -13.27
N GLY A 130 19.50 -2.28 -12.44
CA GLY A 130 19.91 -2.51 -11.06
C GLY A 130 19.12 -3.63 -10.41
N VAL A 131 19.47 -3.86 -9.15
CA VAL A 131 18.89 -4.90 -8.32
C VAL A 131 18.62 -4.36 -6.92
N PHE A 132 17.58 -4.88 -6.28
CA PHE A 132 17.40 -4.67 -4.85
C PHE A 132 16.89 -5.93 -4.18
N ALA A 133 17.29 -6.08 -2.91
CA ALA A 133 16.87 -7.16 -2.05
C ALA A 133 16.38 -6.55 -0.73
N VAL A 134 15.09 -6.69 -0.45
CA VAL A 134 14.44 -6.06 0.71
C VAL A 134 13.65 -7.06 1.53
N ARG A 135 13.63 -6.85 2.85
CA ARG A 135 12.80 -7.58 3.79
C ARG A 135 11.60 -6.73 4.18
N LYS A 136 10.40 -7.32 4.13
CA LYS A 136 9.17 -6.72 4.65
C LYS A 136 9.14 -6.80 6.17
N ARG A 137 8.94 -5.66 6.82
CA ARG A 137 8.66 -5.52 8.26
C ARG A 137 7.45 -4.60 8.43
N GLY A 138 6.27 -5.18 8.62
CA GLY A 138 5.02 -4.41 8.73
C GLY A 138 4.70 -3.65 7.43
N GLU A 139 4.60 -2.32 7.52
CA GLU A 139 4.37 -1.39 6.41
C GLU A 139 5.67 -0.78 5.86
N ILE A 140 6.83 -1.41 6.12
CA ILE A 140 8.14 -0.96 5.65
C ILE A 140 8.86 -2.12 4.93
N LEU A 141 9.59 -1.82 3.86
CA LEU A 141 10.57 -2.69 3.21
C LEU A 141 11.95 -2.12 3.49
N LYS A 142 12.89 -2.93 3.96
CA LYS A 142 14.28 -2.51 4.20
C LYS A 142 15.27 -3.48 3.62
N GLY A 143 16.34 -2.99 3.03
CA GLY A 143 17.43 -3.85 2.57
C GLY A 143 18.45 -3.11 1.73
N VAL A 144 18.97 -3.81 0.73
CA VAL A 144 20.08 -3.36 -0.11
C VAL A 144 19.57 -3.03 -1.50
N TYR A 145 20.16 -1.99 -2.08
CA TYR A 145 19.87 -1.47 -3.41
C TYR A 145 21.19 -1.24 -4.13
N ALA A 146 21.30 -1.69 -5.38
CA ALA A 146 22.49 -1.50 -6.19
C ALA A 146 22.10 -1.25 -7.65
N GLN A 147 22.85 -0.38 -8.30
CA GLN A 147 22.59 0.03 -9.68
C GLN A 147 23.89 0.02 -10.49
N TYR A 148 23.80 -0.48 -11.71
CA TYR A 148 24.82 -0.32 -12.73
C TYR A 148 24.70 1.05 -13.38
N ASP A 149 25.84 1.70 -13.55
CA ASP A 149 25.98 2.80 -14.50
C ASP A 149 26.76 2.32 -15.70
N LEU A 150 26.02 1.76 -16.66
CA LEU A 150 26.58 1.25 -17.90
C LEU A 150 26.93 2.38 -18.90
N ARG A 151 26.84 3.67 -18.53
CA ARG A 151 27.35 4.79 -19.34
C ARG A 151 28.67 5.33 -18.83
N ALA A 152 28.94 5.21 -17.53
CA ALA A 152 30.17 5.69 -16.92
C ALA A 152 31.29 4.64 -16.93
N ASP A 153 31.15 3.57 -16.13
CA ASP A 153 32.22 2.61 -15.85
C ASP A 153 31.75 1.15 -15.82
N GLU A 154 30.47 0.89 -16.10
CA GLU A 154 29.81 -0.41 -16.01
C GLU A 154 29.90 -1.07 -14.62
N THR A 155 30.28 -0.31 -13.59
CA THR A 155 30.43 -0.88 -12.25
C THR A 155 29.10 -0.92 -11.52
N LEU A 156 28.94 -1.95 -10.70
CA LEU A 156 27.81 -2.05 -9.78
C LEU A 156 28.07 -1.14 -8.58
N LYS A 157 27.29 -0.07 -8.46
CA LYS A 157 27.32 0.81 -7.28
C LYS A 157 26.24 0.39 -6.30
N VAL A 158 26.66 0.06 -5.09
CA VAL A 158 25.75 -0.25 -3.99
C VAL A 158 25.42 1.03 -3.24
N SER A 159 24.15 1.22 -2.88
CA SER A 159 23.76 2.34 -2.02
C SER A 159 24.49 2.22 -0.68
N PRO A 160 25.13 3.31 -0.18
CA PRO A 160 25.85 3.28 1.09
C PRO A 160 24.93 3.14 2.30
N GLU A 161 23.63 3.44 2.13
CA GLU A 161 22.64 3.43 3.18
C GLU A 161 21.63 2.30 2.98
N ASN A 162 21.01 1.85 4.08
CA ASN A 162 19.95 0.85 4.00
C ASN A 162 18.73 1.44 3.29
N PHE A 163 18.51 1.01 2.05
CA PHE A 163 17.34 1.36 1.27
C PHE A 163 16.05 0.97 2.00
N SER A 164 15.14 1.94 2.13
CA SER A 164 13.90 1.76 2.88
C SER A 164 12.71 2.33 2.12
N LEU A 165 11.69 1.48 1.89
CA LEU A 165 10.43 1.89 1.31
C LEU A 165 9.31 1.80 2.35
N MET A 166 8.54 2.86 2.47
CA MET A 166 7.38 2.95 3.33
C MET A 166 6.10 2.80 2.52
N ARG A 167 5.12 2.09 3.08
CA ARG A 167 3.84 1.97 2.41
C ARG A 167 3.07 3.28 2.47
N THR A 168 2.57 3.71 1.31
CA THR A 168 1.80 4.94 1.19
C THR A 168 0.51 4.73 0.41
N LYS A 169 -0.40 5.69 0.55
CA LYS A 169 -1.65 5.76 -0.24
C LYS A 169 -1.61 7.06 -1.02
N ILE A 170 -1.97 6.97 -2.30
CA ILE A 170 -2.10 8.14 -3.17
C ILE A 170 -3.52 8.24 -3.73
N PRO A 171 -3.97 9.42 -4.16
CA PRO A 171 -5.27 9.62 -4.78
C PRO A 171 -5.55 8.66 -5.95
N PHE A 172 -6.82 8.31 -6.15
CA PHE A 172 -7.23 7.32 -7.16
C PHE A 172 -6.68 7.62 -8.55
N TRP A 173 -6.81 8.85 -9.04
CA TRP A 173 -6.29 9.25 -10.35
C TRP A 173 -4.79 9.06 -10.51
N ARG A 174 -4.00 9.30 -9.45
CA ARG A 174 -2.54 9.05 -9.48
C ARG A 174 -2.23 7.55 -9.53
N ARG A 175 -3.05 6.70 -8.90
CA ARG A 175 -2.94 5.24 -9.02
C ARG A 175 -3.20 4.77 -10.45
N VAL A 176 -4.25 5.31 -11.09
CA VAL A 176 -4.58 5.00 -12.48
C VAL A 176 -3.42 5.38 -13.40
N LYS A 177 -2.82 6.57 -13.22
CA LYS A 177 -1.62 6.97 -13.98
C LYS A 177 -0.50 5.93 -13.86
N MET A 178 -0.17 5.47 -12.65
CA MET A 178 0.87 4.46 -12.46
C MET A 178 0.54 3.12 -13.11
N VAL A 179 -0.73 2.69 -13.10
CA VAL A 179 -1.17 1.46 -13.80
C VAL A 179 -0.87 1.56 -15.30
N LEU A 180 -1.21 2.71 -15.89
CA LEU A 180 -0.94 3.03 -17.30
C LEU A 180 0.55 3.34 -17.57
N GLY A 181 1.43 3.23 -16.57
CA GLY A 181 2.86 3.51 -16.71
C GLY A 181 3.18 4.99 -16.93
N ARG A 182 2.30 5.90 -16.51
CA ARG A 182 2.50 7.35 -16.49
C ARG A 182 2.90 7.82 -15.09
N GLN A 183 3.71 8.88 -15.02
CA GLN A 183 4.15 9.44 -13.74
C GLN A 183 2.98 9.92 -12.88
N PRO A 184 2.90 9.54 -11.59
CA PRO A 184 1.81 9.93 -10.70
C PRO A 184 1.88 11.40 -10.28
N TYR A 185 3.09 11.95 -10.21
CA TYR A 185 3.42 13.32 -9.81
C TYR A 185 4.29 13.98 -10.86
N CYS A 186 4.26 15.32 -10.93
CA CYS A 186 4.97 16.08 -11.94
C CYS A 186 6.28 16.69 -11.44
N SER A 187 6.43 16.90 -10.13
CA SER A 187 7.62 17.54 -9.56
C SER A 187 8.16 16.75 -8.37
N TYR A 188 9.44 16.97 -8.07
CA TYR A 188 10.09 16.47 -6.86
C TYR A 188 9.38 16.94 -5.60
N ASN A 189 9.01 18.24 -5.53
CA ASN A 189 8.36 18.83 -4.35
C ASN A 189 7.04 18.14 -4.01
N ASP A 190 6.19 17.84 -5.00
CA ASP A 190 4.91 17.16 -4.75
C ASP A 190 5.11 15.75 -4.15
N VAL A 191 6.18 15.07 -4.55
CA VAL A 191 6.52 13.73 -4.06
C VAL A 191 7.20 13.82 -2.70
N LYS A 192 7.97 14.88 -2.46
CA LYS A 192 8.57 15.17 -1.16
C LYS A 192 7.53 15.35 -0.07
N ASP A 193 6.48 16.14 -0.32
CA ASP A 193 5.37 16.29 0.63
C ASP A 193 4.70 14.94 0.96
N LEU A 194 4.54 14.09 -0.06
CA LEU A 194 4.01 12.73 0.14
C LEU A 194 4.96 11.86 0.97
N TYR A 195 6.27 11.95 0.73
CA TYR A 195 7.30 11.22 1.45
C TYR A 195 7.34 11.65 2.92
N ASP A 196 7.38 12.96 3.19
CA ASP A 196 7.45 13.51 4.54
C ASP A 196 6.19 13.13 5.34
N ALA A 197 5.01 13.15 4.71
CA ALA A 197 3.77 12.66 5.31
C ALA A 197 3.80 11.13 5.59
N ALA A 198 4.41 10.34 4.71
CA ALA A 198 4.60 8.91 4.94
C ALA A 198 5.58 8.66 6.09
N LEU A 199 6.69 9.40 6.14
CA LEU A 199 7.71 9.31 7.17
C LEU A 199 7.12 9.62 8.56
N ALA A 200 6.38 10.73 8.68
CA ALA A 200 5.72 11.12 9.94
C ALA A 200 4.73 10.05 10.44
N LYS A 201 4.08 9.32 9.53
CA LYS A 201 3.16 8.22 9.89
C LYS A 201 3.89 6.98 10.41
N HIS A 202 5.10 6.71 9.92
CA HIS A 202 5.86 5.49 10.23
C HIS A 202 6.96 5.71 11.29
N GLN A 203 7.24 6.95 11.67
CA GLN A 203 8.06 7.25 12.83
C GLN A 203 7.36 6.78 14.12
N PRO A 204 8.07 6.09 15.02
CA PRO A 204 7.52 5.74 16.32
C PRO A 204 7.25 7.03 17.11
N ARG A 205 6.00 7.20 17.58
CA ARG A 205 5.64 8.24 18.57
C ARG A 205 6.48 8.00 19.83
N GLY A 206 7.63 8.64 19.94
CA GLY A 206 8.53 8.50 21.10
C GLY A 206 10.02 8.71 20.84
N ALA A 207 10.48 8.80 19.58
CA ALA A 207 11.91 9.00 19.32
C ALA A 207 12.42 10.45 19.57
N SER A 208 11.54 11.44 19.76
CA SER A 208 11.95 12.84 19.98
C SER A 208 12.19 13.22 21.45
N ALA A 209 12.18 12.29 22.41
CA ALA A 209 12.29 12.63 23.84
C ALA A 209 13.47 12.02 24.60
N VAL A 210 14.38 11.27 23.96
CA VAL A 210 15.46 10.55 24.69
C VAL A 210 16.88 11.01 24.33
N GLU A 211 17.10 11.70 23.20
CA GLU A 211 18.45 12.17 22.83
C GLU A 211 18.86 13.54 23.39
N ALA A 212 17.99 14.22 24.16
CA ALA A 212 18.34 15.47 24.84
C ALA A 212 18.86 15.27 26.29
N GLY A 213 19.02 14.02 26.75
CA GLY A 213 19.26 13.71 28.17
C GLY A 213 20.53 12.94 28.50
N SER A 214 21.48 12.76 27.57
CA SER A 214 22.69 11.97 27.84
C SER A 214 23.99 12.61 27.34
N GLN A 215 24.10 13.94 27.44
CA GLN A 215 25.38 14.65 27.42
C GLN A 215 25.51 15.54 28.66
N SER A 216 25.54 14.90 29.82
CA SER A 216 26.05 15.45 31.07
C SER A 216 26.35 14.27 31.99
N LEU A 217 27.58 14.21 32.52
CA LEU A 217 28.19 13.13 33.31
C LEU A 217 28.78 12.03 32.40
N THR A 218 30.07 11.83 32.24
CA THR A 218 31.28 12.13 33.05
C THR A 218 32.48 12.31 32.13
#